data_AF-A0A7Y7H9S8-F1
#
_entry.id   AF-A0A7Y7H9S8-F1
#
_cell.length_a   1.000
_cell.length_b   1.000
_cell.length_c   1.000
_cell.angle_alpha   90.00
_cell.angle_beta   90.00
_cell.angle_gamma   90.00
#
_symmetry.space_group_name_H-M   'P 1'
#
loop_
_entity.id
_entity.type
_entity.pdbx_description
1 polymer ?
#
loop_
_entity_poly.entity_id
_entity_poly.type
_entity_poly.pdbx_seq_one_letter_code
_entity_poly.pdbx_strand_id
1 'polypeptide(L)'
;MASYQVNCIDKPKASSTHDQITHIGYYESLDRPRVVISVAEAIARIEVNSQAFYVSTERGKTYLTIVKPENGKKHLKSLADKSGIDNLLTLEEV
;
A
#
# COMPACT_ATOMS: atom_id res chain seq x y z
N MET A 1 -16.85 -1.21 6.13
CA MET A 1 -15.62 -1.17 5.30
C MET A 1 -14.83 -2.43 5.55
N ALA A 2 -14.46 -3.14 4.48
CA ALA A 2 -13.54 -4.27 4.57
C ALA A 2 -12.09 -3.77 4.61
N SER A 3 -11.27 -4.35 5.48
CA SER A 3 -9.85 -4.03 5.59
C SER A 3 -9.00 -5.21 5.14
N TYR A 4 -8.08 -4.96 4.21
CA TYR A 4 -7.23 -5.98 3.61
C TYR A 4 -5.77 -5.80 3.99
N GLN A 5 -5.13 -6.89 4.39
CA GLN A 5 -3.71 -6.91 4.65
C GLN A 5 -2.94 -6.99 3.34
N VAL A 6 -2.16 -5.96 3.05
CA VAL A 6 -1.17 -5.93 1.98
C VAL A 6 0.04 -6.73 2.44
N ASN A 7 0.40 -7.74 1.66
CA ASN A 7 1.50 -8.66 1.94
C ASN A 7 2.71 -8.40 1.05
N CYS A 8 2.50 -7.90 -0.17
CA CYS A 8 3.59 -7.59 -1.09
C CYS A 8 3.25 -6.32 -1.87
N ILE A 9 4.27 -5.70 -2.41
CA ILE A 9 4.14 -4.51 -3.25
C ILE A 9 5.07 -4.65 -4.45
N ASP A 10 4.68 -4.05 -5.55
CA ASP A 10 5.48 -3.97 -6.77
C ASP A 10 6.09 -2.57 -6.85
N LYS A 11 7.40 -2.52 -7.07
CA LYS A 11 8.12 -1.27 -7.34
C LYS A 11 8.89 -1.43 -8.64
N PRO A 12 8.82 -0.46 -9.56
CA PRO A 12 9.54 -0.55 -10.83
C PRO A 12 11.07 -0.49 -10.66
N LYS A 13 11.57 0.00 -9.51
CA LYS A 13 13.01 0.07 -9.18
C LYS A 13 13.25 -0.19 -7.69
N ALA A 14 13.85 -1.34 -7.37
CA ALA A 14 14.28 -1.73 -6.02
C ALA A 14 15.23 -0.70 -5.34
N SER A 15 16.02 0.03 -6.13
CA SER A 15 17.07 0.93 -5.62
C SER A 15 16.59 2.35 -5.27
N SER A 16 15.32 2.69 -5.48
CA SER A 16 14.82 4.05 -5.28
C SER A 16 13.77 4.08 -4.17
N THR A 17 14.18 4.53 -2.99
CA THR A 17 13.31 4.83 -1.83
C THR A 17 12.17 5.79 -2.17
N HIS A 18 12.36 6.62 -3.19
CA HIS A 18 11.38 7.59 -3.69
C HIS A 18 10.52 7.09 -4.87
N ASP A 19 10.80 5.90 -5.43
CA ASP A 19 10.02 5.40 -6.56
C ASP A 19 8.66 4.89 -6.08
N GLN A 20 7.63 5.32 -6.79
CA GLN A 20 6.24 5.10 -6.42
C GLN A 20 5.88 3.63 -6.62
N ILE A 21 5.21 3.06 -5.63
CA ILE A 21 4.62 1.72 -5.74
C ILE A 21 3.65 1.69 -6.92
N THR A 22 3.76 0.68 -7.76
CA THR A 22 2.95 0.50 -8.97
C THR A 22 1.78 -0.43 -8.70
N HIS A 23 2.01 -1.52 -7.95
CA HIS A 23 0.99 -2.49 -7.59
C HIS A 23 1.07 -2.87 -6.11
N ILE A 24 -0.08 -3.25 -5.54
CA ILE A 24 -0.17 -3.82 -4.19
C ILE A 24 -0.81 -5.19 -4.26
N GLY A 25 -0.25 -6.15 -3.54
CA GLY A 25 -0.76 -7.51 -3.38
C GLY A 25 -1.36 -7.70 -1.99
N TYR A 26 -2.60 -8.14 -1.91
CA TYR A 26 -3.29 -8.42 -0.66
C TYR A 26 -4.09 -9.73 -0.75
N TYR A 27 -4.36 -10.34 0.40
CA TYR A 27 -5.27 -11.49 0.49
C TYR A 27 -6.65 -11.01 0.92
N GLU A 28 -7.68 -11.35 0.13
CA GLU A 28 -9.06 -11.02 0.49
C GLU A 28 -9.56 -11.91 1.65
N SER A 29 -9.04 -13.12 1.75
CA SER A 29 -9.28 -14.09 2.83
C SER A 29 -8.19 -15.17 2.77
N LEU A 30 -7.96 -15.92 3.87
CA LEU A 30 -6.98 -17.02 3.92
C LEU A 30 -7.22 -18.10 2.85
N ASP A 31 -8.47 -18.25 2.40
CA ASP A 31 -8.89 -19.23 1.40
C ASP A 31 -8.89 -18.68 -0.03
N ARG A 32 -8.68 -17.37 -0.20
CA ARG A 32 -8.72 -16.72 -1.51
C ARG A 32 -7.33 -16.52 -2.09
N PRO A 33 -7.19 -16.61 -3.42
CA PRO A 33 -5.93 -16.32 -4.08
C PRO A 33 -5.53 -14.86 -3.82
N ARG A 34 -4.21 -14.63 -3.83
CA ARG A 34 -3.64 -13.29 -3.73
C ARG A 34 -4.20 -12.40 -4.84
N VAL A 35 -4.71 -11.23 -4.46
CA VAL A 35 -5.19 -10.23 -5.40
C VAL A 35 -4.12 -9.17 -5.55
N VAL A 36 -3.72 -8.87 -6.79
CA VAL A 36 -2.80 -7.79 -7.11
C VAL A 36 -3.56 -6.72 -7.86
N ILE A 37 -3.57 -5.50 -7.33
CA ILE A 37 -4.20 -4.34 -7.97
C ILE A 37 -3.19 -3.21 -8.13
N SER A 38 -3.36 -2.40 -9.16
CA SER A 38 -2.55 -1.19 -9.34
C SER A 38 -2.87 -0.16 -8.26
N VAL A 39 -1.89 0.67 -7.94
CA VAL A 39 -2.05 1.76 -6.95
C VAL A 39 -3.19 2.70 -7.33
N ALA A 40 -3.39 2.99 -8.61
CA ALA A 40 -4.51 3.81 -9.07
C ALA A 40 -5.88 3.20 -8.68
N GLU A 41 -6.00 1.88 -8.78
CA GLU A 41 -7.23 1.18 -8.41
C GLU A 41 -7.40 1.13 -6.90
N ALA A 42 -6.34 0.83 -6.15
CA ALA A 42 -6.36 0.88 -4.70
C ALA A 42 -6.75 2.28 -4.18
N ILE A 43 -6.22 3.35 -4.78
CA ILE A 43 -6.61 4.74 -4.51
C ILE A 43 -8.10 4.92 -4.78
N ALA A 44 -8.59 4.52 -5.96
CA ALA A 44 -10.01 4.66 -6.29
C ALA A 44 -10.91 3.97 -5.24
N ARG A 45 -10.54 2.77 -4.77
CA ARG A 45 -11.29 2.00 -3.77
C ARG A 45 -11.26 2.62 -2.37
N ILE A 46 -10.13 3.22 -1.98
CA ILE A 46 -10.01 3.99 -0.72
C ILE A 46 -10.78 5.32 -0.83
N GLU A 47 -10.70 6.02 -1.97
CA GLU A 47 -11.41 7.30 -2.20
C GLU A 47 -12.93 7.14 -2.06
N VAL A 48 -13.50 6.06 -2.60
CA VAL A 48 -14.94 5.76 -2.44
C VAL A 48 -15.30 5.16 -1.07
N ASN A 49 -14.36 5.09 -0.12
CA ASN A 49 -14.53 4.49 1.20
C ASN A 49 -15.09 3.05 1.15
N SER A 50 -14.81 2.32 0.07
CA SER A 50 -15.30 0.94 -0.09
C SER A 50 -14.38 -0.04 0.64
N GLN A 51 -13.07 0.15 0.51
CA GLN A 51 -12.05 -0.76 1.05
C GLN A 51 -10.91 0.02 1.71
N ALA A 52 -10.34 -0.55 2.77
CA ALA A 52 -9.14 -0.04 3.42
C ALA A 52 -8.02 -1.05 3.27
N PHE A 53 -6.80 -0.56 3.04
CA PHE A 53 -5.62 -1.40 2.93
C PHE A 53 -4.66 -1.11 4.07
N TYR A 54 -4.07 -2.13 4.65
CA TYR A 54 -3.10 -1.98 5.73
C TYR A 54 -1.97 -2.98 5.56
N VAL A 55 -0.80 -2.60 6.05
CA VAL A 55 0.37 -3.47 6.14
C VAL A 55 0.49 -3.89 7.59
N SER A 56 0.68 -5.19 7.84
CA SER A 56 1.02 -5.69 9.17
C SER A 56 2.47 -6.15 9.15
N THR A 57 3.33 -5.47 9.92
CA THR A 57 4.71 -5.89 10.16
C THR A 57 4.86 -6.33 11.62
N GLU A 58 6.00 -6.91 11.98
CA GLU A 58 6.32 -7.22 13.39
C GLU A 58 6.26 -5.99 14.31
N ARG A 59 6.43 -4.78 13.74
CA ARG A 59 6.35 -3.51 14.47
C ARG A 59 4.92 -3.02 14.68
N GLY A 60 3.92 -3.67 14.07
CA GLY A 60 2.51 -3.35 14.22
C GLY A 60 1.77 -3.19 12.91
N LYS A 61 0.50 -2.80 13.03
CA LYS A 61 -0.41 -2.60 11.88
C LYS A 61 -0.40 -1.14 11.45
N THR A 62 -0.18 -0.93 10.17
CA THR A 62 -0.09 0.40 9.56
C THR A 62 -1.06 0.51 8.39
N TYR A 63 -2.01 1.43 8.46
CA TYR A 63 -2.95 1.65 7.35
C TYR A 63 -2.32 2.50 6.25
N LEU A 64 -2.72 2.21 5.01
CA LEU A 64 -2.39 3.01 3.84
C LEU A 64 -3.34 4.20 3.76
N THR A 65 -2.78 5.36 3.45
CA THR A 65 -3.49 6.60 3.16
C THR A 65 -3.14 7.09 1.76
N ILE A 66 -4.04 7.87 1.17
CA ILE A 66 -3.81 8.50 -0.12
C ILE A 66 -3.16 9.84 0.14
N VAL A 67 -2.01 10.07 -0.50
CA VAL A 67 -1.34 11.37 -0.49
C VAL A 67 -1.54 11.99 -1.87
N LYS A 68 -2.18 13.16 -1.87
CA LYS A 68 -2.34 14.00 -3.06
C LYS A 68 -1.46 15.24 -2.91
N PRO A 69 -0.22 15.24 -3.45
CA PRO A 69 0.57 16.45 -3.50
C PRO A 69 -0.08 17.47 -4.45
N GLU A 70 0.02 18.77 -4.13
CA GLU A 70 -0.61 19.85 -4.91
C GLU A 70 -0.17 19.90 -6.37
N ASN A 71 1.02 19.38 -6.69
CA ASN A 71 1.60 19.40 -8.03
C ASN A 71 2.15 18.03 -8.49
N GLY A 72 1.61 16.92 -7.97
CA GLY A 72 2.11 15.59 -8.28
C GLY A 72 1.03 14.52 -8.38
N LYS A 73 1.43 13.31 -8.79
CA LYS A 73 0.52 12.17 -8.90
C LYS A 73 0.08 11.69 -7.52
N LYS A 74 -1.21 11.34 -7.39
CA LYS A 74 -1.72 10.66 -6.20
C LYS A 74 -0.94 9.37 -6.00
N HIS A 75 -0.48 9.13 -4.79
CA HIS A 75 0.24 7.91 -4.43
C HIS A 75 -0.23 7.41 -3.07
N LEU A 76 0.01 6.13 -2.81
CA LEU A 76 -0.27 5.53 -1.52
C LEU A 76 0.93 5.70 -0.60
N LYS A 77 0.64 5.97 0.67
CA LYS A 77 1.64 6.12 1.73
C LYS A 77 1.15 5.45 3.00
N SER A 78 2.02 4.83 3.77
CA SER A 78 1.66 4.35 5.12
C SER A 78 1.45 5.51 6.08
N LEU A 79 0.44 5.42 6.95
CA LEU A 79 0.27 6.36 8.07
C LEU A 79 1.41 6.33 9.09
N ALA A 80 2.18 5.23 9.18
CA ALA A 80 3.34 5.14 10.08
C ALA A 80 4.55 5.98 9.64
N ASP A 81 4.47 6.64 8.48
CA ASP A 81 5.54 7.51 7.96
C ASP A 81 5.77 8.77 8.80
N LYS A 82 4.93 9.04 9.81
CA LYS A 82 5.10 10.18 10.73
C LYS A 82 6.43 10.18 11.51
N SER A 83 7.22 9.10 11.47
CA SER A 83 8.46 8.99 12.25
C SER A 83 9.73 8.68 11.45
N GLY A 84 9.72 8.80 10.11
CA GLY A 84 10.93 8.57 9.29
C GLY A 84 11.33 7.10 9.14
N ILE A 85 10.36 6.19 9.26
CA ILE A 85 10.56 4.76 8.98
C ILE A 85 9.55 4.34 7.91
N ASP A 86 10.03 4.25 6.66
CA ASP A 86 9.29 3.73 5.52
C ASP A 86 8.97 2.24 5.71
N ASN A 87 7.88 1.93 6.42
CA ASN A 87 7.41 0.56 6.60
C ASN A 87 6.92 -0.09 5.28
N LEU A 88 6.71 0.69 4.21
CA LEU A 88 6.50 0.13 2.85
C LEU A 88 7.82 -0.17 2.13
N LEU A 89 8.98 0.28 2.60
CA LEU A 89 10.25 -0.14 2.02
C LEU A 89 10.75 -1.49 2.54
N THR A 90 10.20 -1.97 3.64
CA THR A 90 10.56 -3.25 4.25
C THR A 90 9.72 -4.43 3.78
N LEU A 91 8.80 -4.24 2.83
CA LEU A 91 8.00 -5.33 2.25
C LEU A 91 8.72 -5.99 1.09
N GLU A 92 8.60 -7.32 1.00
CA GLU A 92 9.09 -8.13 -0.13
C GLU A 92 8.48 -7.68 -1.46
N GLU A 93 9.34 -7.65 -2.49
CA GLU A 93 8.98 -7.39 -3.88
C GLU A 93 8.25 -8.62 -4.46
N VAL A 94 7.29 -8.39 -5.37
CA VAL A 94 6.48 -9.44 -6.01
C VAL A 94 7.14 -10.02 -7.26
#